data_AF-A0A8J5D184-F1
#
_entry.id   AF-A0A8J5D184-F1
#
_cell.length_a   1.000
_cell.length_b   1.000
_cell.length_c   1.000
_cell.angle_alpha   90.00
_cell.angle_beta   90.00
_cell.angle_gamma   90.00
#
_symmetry.space_group_name_H-M   'P 1'
#
loop_
_entity.id
_entity.type
_entity.pdbx_description
1 polymer ?
#
loop_
_entity_poly.entity_id
_entity_poly.type
_entity_poly.pdbx_seq_one_letter_code
_entity_poly.pdbx_strand_id
1 'polypeptide(L)'
;MWHVLASCVGAAWGLCLYRELSTHLQTVGRRYMCADVCSGGKWRGAAGSSKATEMRGLQYPGYYQPLPVAPKVRCLEAVGSLCPGEAGRIQSSIMTTLIEHTAHQDNRVRTAAFHALMVVQEKGVKLPPEVYDSACKALSDDYQCVRAAALFLIKVAAESDPERLVPIPDSDLHMRLVDHAFSQICNVVNDINVRVRTQAASLLGSMAGISEKFLQQTLDKKLMSNMRRKRSAHERALAMVSSGEWSSGKRWADDAPKEHVEADSLSIINTGSCGANVHGLEDEFLEVRNAALDAICSLALNNAQFANQSLDFLVDMFNDEIEEVRLKAIQVLQQIASHIVLRADQLEEILHALRTPRWTSGSPCTPSWPPPCSPPSPPSRAVCPV
;
A
#
# COMPACT_ATOMS: atom_id res chain seq x y z
N MET A 1 26.87 29.26 -17.98
CA MET A 1 26.86 28.49 -19.25
C MET A 1 27.89 27.36 -19.31
N TRP A 2 29.03 27.44 -18.62
CA TRP A 2 30.07 26.38 -18.64
C TRP A 2 29.84 25.20 -17.65
N HIS A 3 28.99 25.35 -16.63
CA HIS A 3 28.67 24.26 -15.70
C HIS A 3 27.63 23.25 -16.22
N VAL A 4 26.82 23.61 -17.23
CA VAL A 4 25.81 22.71 -17.82
C VAL A 4 26.46 21.78 -18.86
N LEU A 5 27.51 22.24 -19.55
CA LEU A 5 28.25 21.42 -20.53
C LEU A 5 29.09 20.31 -19.87
N ALA A 6 29.60 20.49 -18.65
CA ALA A 6 30.36 19.46 -17.94
C ALA A 6 29.49 18.27 -17.48
N SER A 7 28.22 18.50 -17.13
CA SER A 7 27.28 17.43 -16.74
C SER A 7 26.75 16.64 -17.94
N CYS A 8 26.64 17.25 -19.13
CA CYS A 8 26.24 16.56 -20.35
C CYS A 8 27.35 15.65 -20.92
N VAL A 9 28.62 16.03 -20.76
CA VAL A 9 29.76 15.19 -21.20
C VAL A 9 29.94 13.98 -20.29
N GLY A 10 29.69 14.08 -18.98
CA GLY A 10 29.72 12.92 -18.07
C GLY A 10 28.63 11.87 -18.36
N ALA A 11 27.45 12.29 -18.82
CA ALA A 11 26.30 11.41 -19.07
C ALA A 11 26.38 10.64 -20.40
N ALA A 12 26.95 11.26 -21.44
CA ALA A 12 27.24 10.57 -22.70
C ALA A 12 28.33 9.50 -22.53
N TRP A 13 29.30 9.76 -21.65
CA TRP A 13 30.34 8.79 -21.30
C TRP A 13 29.81 7.63 -20.44
N GLY A 14 28.81 7.83 -19.58
CA GLY A 14 28.22 6.75 -18.77
C GLY A 14 27.38 5.73 -19.58
N LEU A 15 26.59 6.21 -20.55
CA LEU A 15 25.81 5.35 -21.45
C LEU A 15 26.67 4.72 -22.55
N CYS A 16 27.71 5.42 -23.02
CA CYS A 16 28.71 4.85 -23.92
C CYS A 16 29.62 3.86 -23.17
N LEU A 17 30.00 4.10 -21.91
CA LEU A 17 30.71 3.11 -21.10
C LEU A 17 29.88 1.86 -20.86
N TYR A 18 28.55 1.91 -20.69
CA TYR A 18 27.79 0.68 -20.50
C TYR A 18 27.72 -0.17 -21.78
N ARG A 19 27.60 0.47 -22.96
CA ARG A 19 27.62 -0.23 -24.25
C ARG A 19 29.03 -0.66 -24.66
N GLU A 20 30.03 0.19 -24.45
CA GLU A 20 31.44 -0.09 -24.74
C GLU A 20 32.07 -1.02 -23.72
N LEU A 21 31.76 -0.98 -22.41
CA LEU A 21 32.19 -2.02 -21.46
C LEU A 21 31.50 -3.35 -21.76
N SER A 22 30.25 -3.36 -22.22
CA SER A 22 29.59 -4.60 -22.64
C SER A 22 30.30 -5.24 -23.84
N THR A 23 30.75 -4.44 -24.82
CA THR A 23 31.52 -4.94 -25.99
C THR A 23 33.02 -5.10 -25.74
N HIS A 24 33.64 -4.30 -24.87
CA HIS A 24 35.05 -4.42 -24.47
C HIS A 24 35.24 -5.59 -23.51
N LEU A 25 34.29 -5.93 -22.63
CA LEU A 25 34.38 -7.15 -21.81
C LEU A 25 34.29 -8.42 -22.68
N GLN A 26 33.64 -8.36 -23.84
CA GLN A 26 33.63 -9.47 -24.82
C GLN A 26 34.95 -9.62 -25.59
N THR A 27 35.73 -8.54 -25.77
CA THR A 27 37.01 -8.58 -26.52
C THR A 27 38.25 -8.62 -25.62
N VAL A 28 38.21 -8.02 -24.43
CA VAL A 28 39.29 -8.00 -23.44
C VAL A 28 39.41 -9.33 -22.69
N GLY A 29 38.32 -10.11 -22.61
CA GLY A 29 38.35 -11.52 -22.21
C GLY A 29 39.20 -12.43 -23.12
N ARG A 30 39.64 -11.97 -24.29
CA ARG A 30 40.63 -12.68 -25.13
C ARG A 30 42.07 -12.16 -24.99
N ARG A 31 42.32 -11.05 -24.28
CA ARG A 31 43.68 -10.48 -24.12
C ARG A 31 44.30 -10.67 -22.74
N TYR A 32 43.53 -10.99 -21.71
CA TYR A 32 44.06 -11.32 -20.37
C TYR A 32 44.38 -12.82 -20.16
N MET A 33 44.56 -13.59 -21.25
CA MET A 33 45.16 -14.94 -21.20
C MET A 33 46.58 -14.99 -21.81
N CYS A 34 47.20 -13.84 -22.10
CA CYS A 34 48.58 -13.75 -22.57
C CYS A 34 49.28 -12.53 -21.97
N ALA A 35 49.48 -12.52 -20.67
CA ALA A 35 50.54 -11.75 -20.02
C ALA A 35 50.83 -12.34 -18.64
N ASP A 36 52.11 -12.65 -18.41
CA ASP A 36 52.77 -12.84 -17.12
C ASP A 36 52.59 -14.16 -16.36
N VAL A 37 53.25 -15.20 -16.86
CA VAL A 37 54.24 -15.94 -16.04
C VAL A 37 55.48 -16.22 -16.90
N CYS A 38 56.31 -15.19 -17.09
CA CYS A 38 57.71 -15.34 -17.48
C CYS A 38 58.55 -14.77 -16.34
N SER A 39 58.85 -15.59 -15.33
CA SER A 39 59.82 -15.28 -14.27
C SER A 39 60.32 -16.57 -13.62
N GLY A 40 61.45 -17.06 -14.13
CA GLY A 40 62.47 -17.92 -13.49
C GLY A 40 62.05 -19.04 -12.54
N GLY A 41 62.27 -20.30 -12.96
CA GLY A 41 62.33 -21.43 -12.01
C GLY A 41 62.41 -22.82 -12.63
N LYS A 42 63.63 -23.28 -12.95
CA LYS A 42 64.11 -24.69 -13.03
C LYS A 42 63.20 -25.74 -13.70
N TRP A 43 63.57 -26.09 -14.93
CA TRP A 43 63.20 -27.36 -15.58
C TRP A 43 64.03 -28.53 -15.05
N ARG A 44 63.38 -29.56 -14.51
CA ARG A 44 63.85 -30.96 -14.53
C ARG A 44 62.70 -31.82 -15.04
N GLY A 45 62.97 -32.59 -16.08
CA GLY A 45 61.95 -33.28 -16.87
C GLY A 45 61.57 -34.67 -16.36
N ALA A 46 60.60 -35.25 -17.07
CA ALA A 46 60.56 -36.66 -17.42
C ALA A 46 59.49 -36.86 -18.51
N ALA A 47 59.86 -37.64 -19.51
CA ALA A 47 59.07 -38.04 -20.66
C ALA A 47 57.95 -39.04 -20.31
N GLY A 48 56.96 -39.19 -21.18
CA GLY A 48 56.33 -40.49 -21.39
C GLY A 48 54.85 -40.52 -21.72
N SER A 49 54.58 -40.85 -22.99
CA SER A 49 53.52 -41.76 -23.45
C SER A 49 52.06 -41.25 -23.54
N SER A 50 51.65 -41.10 -24.80
CA SER A 50 50.31 -41.29 -25.34
C SER A 50 49.47 -42.32 -24.61
N LYS A 51 48.20 -41.96 -24.34
CA LYS A 51 47.04 -42.82 -24.59
C LYS A 51 45.86 -41.93 -24.99
N ALA A 52 45.44 -42.09 -26.24
CA ALA A 52 44.18 -41.59 -26.75
C ALA A 52 43.04 -42.34 -26.07
N THR A 53 42.14 -41.64 -25.38
CA THR A 53 40.87 -42.20 -24.93
C THR A 53 39.82 -41.09 -24.88
N GLU A 54 38.71 -41.33 -25.57
CA GLU A 54 37.43 -40.60 -25.55
C GLU A 54 37.43 -39.07 -25.77
N MET A 55 37.18 -38.68 -27.02
CA MET A 55 36.49 -37.42 -27.32
C MET A 55 35.05 -37.49 -26.80
N ARG A 56 34.84 -37.15 -25.53
CA ARG A 56 33.58 -36.52 -25.09
C ARG A 56 33.78 -35.01 -25.16
N GLY A 57 32.94 -34.35 -25.96
CA GLY A 57 32.93 -32.90 -26.07
C GLY A 57 32.79 -32.25 -24.71
N LEU A 58 33.87 -31.64 -24.23
CA LEU A 58 33.82 -30.67 -23.14
C LEU A 58 33.28 -29.36 -23.73
N GLN A 59 31.96 -29.29 -23.80
CA GLN A 59 31.22 -28.04 -23.91
C GLN A 59 31.44 -27.31 -22.57
N TYR A 60 32.40 -26.38 -22.52
CA TYR A 60 32.57 -25.50 -21.36
C TYR A 60 31.32 -24.60 -21.26
N PRO A 61 30.53 -24.68 -20.17
CA PRO A 61 29.39 -23.80 -20.00
C PRO A 61 29.91 -22.42 -19.59
N GLY A 62 29.77 -21.45 -20.49
CA GLY A 62 30.00 -20.04 -20.20
C GLY A 62 28.94 -19.52 -19.24
N TYR A 63 29.15 -19.74 -17.94
CA TYR A 63 28.35 -19.11 -16.89
C TYR A 63 28.73 -17.62 -16.81
N TYR A 64 27.97 -16.77 -17.49
CA TYR A 64 27.81 -15.39 -17.03
C TYR A 64 27.16 -15.48 -15.65
N GLN A 65 27.95 -15.37 -14.58
CA GLN A 65 27.38 -15.27 -13.25
C GLN A 65 26.59 -13.97 -13.17
N PRO A 66 25.30 -14.00 -12.79
CA PRO A 66 24.54 -12.78 -12.59
C PRO A 66 25.25 -11.89 -11.56
N LEU A 67 25.33 -10.58 -11.85
CA LEU A 67 25.90 -9.60 -10.91
C LEU A 67 25.32 -9.82 -9.51
N PRO A 68 26.14 -9.66 -8.46
CA PRO A 68 25.64 -9.68 -7.09
C PRO A 68 24.49 -8.68 -6.93
N VAL A 69 23.54 -9.01 -6.07
CA VAL A 69 22.28 -8.26 -5.90
C VAL A 69 22.54 -6.80 -5.50
N ALA A 70 23.57 -6.55 -4.68
CA ALA A 70 23.88 -5.21 -4.17
C ALA A 70 24.28 -4.20 -5.28
N PRO A 71 25.23 -4.50 -6.18
CA PRO A 71 25.47 -3.67 -7.37
C PRO A 71 24.22 -3.38 -8.19
N LYS A 72 23.36 -4.38 -8.44
CA LYS A 72 22.11 -4.18 -9.21
C LYS A 72 21.18 -3.18 -8.54
N VAL A 73 20.97 -3.31 -7.23
CA VAL A 73 20.14 -2.39 -6.43
C VAL A 73 20.69 -0.96 -6.53
N ARG A 74 22.00 -0.77 -6.34
CA ARG A 74 22.65 0.55 -6.44
C ARG A 74 22.53 1.16 -7.83
N CYS A 75 22.65 0.34 -8.87
CA CYS A 75 22.46 0.80 -10.24
C CYS A 75 21.01 1.26 -10.49
N LEU A 76 20.01 0.54 -10.00
CA LEU A 76 18.60 0.93 -10.14
C LEU A 76 18.30 2.26 -9.42
N GLU A 77 18.80 2.42 -8.18
CA GLU A 77 18.71 3.68 -7.42
C GLU A 77 19.33 4.85 -8.20
N ALA A 78 20.53 4.65 -8.76
CA ALA A 78 21.22 5.67 -9.55
C ALA A 78 20.47 5.99 -10.84
N VAL A 79 19.97 4.97 -11.55
CA VAL A 79 19.24 5.13 -12.81
C VAL A 79 17.93 5.91 -12.59
N GLY A 80 17.16 5.62 -11.54
CA GLY A 80 15.99 6.43 -11.19
C GLY A 80 16.36 7.88 -10.88
N SER A 81 17.44 8.09 -10.14
CA SER A 81 17.97 9.42 -9.80
C SER A 81 18.52 10.19 -11.01
N LEU A 82 18.94 9.51 -12.08
CA LEU A 82 19.43 10.12 -13.31
C LEU A 82 18.37 10.23 -14.41
N CYS A 83 17.17 9.67 -14.20
CA CYS A 83 16.09 9.77 -15.17
C CYS A 83 15.75 11.23 -15.45
N PRO A 84 15.77 11.67 -16.73
CA PRO A 84 15.44 13.04 -17.09
C PRO A 84 13.92 13.28 -16.94
N GLY A 85 13.56 14.52 -16.58
CA GLY A 85 12.16 14.93 -16.47
C GLY A 85 11.48 15.10 -17.84
N GLU A 86 12.25 15.51 -18.85
CA GLU A 86 11.74 15.73 -20.21
C GLU A 86 11.51 14.41 -20.95
N ALA A 87 10.38 14.34 -21.65
CA ALA A 87 10.04 13.18 -22.46
C ALA A 87 11.05 12.98 -23.60
N GLY A 88 11.63 11.78 -23.67
CA GLY A 88 12.62 11.45 -24.69
C GLY A 88 13.06 9.99 -24.65
N ARG A 89 13.85 9.58 -25.66
CA ARG A 89 14.30 8.19 -25.82
C ARG A 89 15.01 7.63 -24.57
N ILE A 90 15.80 8.47 -23.89
CA ILE A 90 16.53 8.07 -22.68
C ILE A 90 15.56 7.77 -21.55
N GLN A 91 14.57 8.65 -21.32
CA GLN A 91 13.53 8.44 -20.31
C GLN A 91 12.76 7.13 -20.58
N SER A 92 12.31 6.90 -21.81
CA SER A 92 11.58 5.67 -22.17
C SER A 92 12.43 4.41 -21.96
N SER A 93 13.72 4.46 -22.31
CA SER A 93 14.64 3.33 -22.11
C SER A 93 14.86 3.04 -20.62
N ILE A 94 14.99 4.09 -19.80
CA ILE A 94 15.11 3.96 -18.34
C ILE A 94 13.83 3.36 -17.76
N MET A 95 12.66 3.90 -18.11
CA MET A 95 11.37 3.40 -17.62
C MET A 95 11.15 1.93 -17.97
N THR A 96 11.42 1.54 -19.22
CA THR A 96 11.32 0.14 -19.66
C THR A 96 12.21 -0.76 -18.82
N THR A 97 13.47 -0.35 -18.61
CA THR A 97 14.42 -1.11 -17.79
C THR A 97 13.93 -1.23 -16.34
N LEU A 98 13.43 -0.15 -15.74
CA LEU A 98 12.92 -0.19 -14.37
C LEU A 98 11.71 -1.12 -14.24
N ILE A 99 10.76 -1.06 -15.18
CA ILE A 99 9.58 -1.93 -15.24
C ILE A 99 9.97 -3.40 -15.38
N GLU A 100 10.94 -3.74 -16.23
CA GLU A 100 11.43 -5.11 -16.35
C GLU A 100 11.97 -5.66 -15.02
N HIS A 101 12.59 -4.81 -14.21
CA HIS A 101 13.16 -5.21 -12.92
C HIS A 101 12.13 -5.32 -11.79
N THR A 102 10.88 -4.88 -11.97
CA THR A 102 9.81 -5.10 -10.97
C THR A 102 9.40 -6.57 -10.89
N ALA A 103 9.68 -7.37 -11.92
CA ALA A 103 9.42 -8.81 -11.96
C ALA A 103 10.69 -9.67 -11.72
N HIS A 104 11.75 -9.07 -11.18
CA HIS A 104 13.01 -9.78 -10.95
C HIS A 104 12.87 -10.87 -9.87
N GLN A 105 13.64 -11.97 -9.98
CA GLN A 105 13.59 -13.11 -9.05
C GLN A 105 13.91 -12.71 -7.59
N ASP A 106 14.87 -11.80 -7.42
CA ASP A 106 15.28 -11.27 -6.12
C ASP A 106 14.39 -10.09 -5.65
N ASN A 107 13.83 -10.20 -4.44
CA ASN A 107 12.92 -9.21 -3.85
C ASN A 107 13.56 -7.84 -3.63
N ARG A 108 14.87 -7.77 -3.36
CA ARG A 108 15.58 -6.51 -3.12
C ARG A 108 15.68 -5.72 -4.42
N VAL A 109 15.86 -6.42 -5.54
CA VAL A 109 15.87 -5.81 -6.88
C VAL A 109 14.46 -5.32 -7.24
N ARG A 110 13.41 -6.12 -6.98
CA ARG A 110 12.01 -5.67 -7.19
C ARG A 110 11.70 -4.42 -6.37
N THR A 111 12.05 -4.42 -5.09
CA THR A 111 11.86 -3.30 -4.16
C THR A 111 12.60 -2.05 -4.67
N ALA A 112 13.88 -2.19 -5.05
CA ALA A 112 14.67 -1.10 -5.60
C ALA A 112 14.12 -0.55 -6.92
N ALA A 113 13.55 -1.42 -7.78
CA ALA A 113 12.91 -1.00 -9.02
C ALA A 113 11.66 -0.14 -8.73
N PHE A 114 10.80 -0.56 -7.80
CA PHE A 114 9.64 0.25 -7.40
C PHE A 114 10.05 1.57 -6.74
N HIS A 115 11.04 1.59 -5.85
CA HIS A 115 11.55 2.85 -5.30
C HIS A 115 12.16 3.76 -6.36
N ALA A 116 12.88 3.21 -7.35
CA ALA A 116 13.40 3.99 -8.45
C ALA A 116 12.26 4.61 -9.27
N LEU A 117 11.18 3.87 -9.55
CA LEU A 117 9.99 4.40 -10.23
C LEU A 117 9.31 5.51 -9.42
N MET A 118 9.28 5.41 -8.09
CA MET A 118 8.80 6.49 -7.22
C MET A 118 9.63 7.76 -7.36
N VAL A 119 10.96 7.64 -7.31
CA VAL A 119 11.89 8.79 -7.50
C VAL A 119 11.73 9.42 -8.88
N VAL A 120 11.48 8.62 -9.92
CA VAL A 120 11.21 9.13 -11.26
C VAL A 120 9.92 9.95 -11.28
N GLN A 121 8.87 9.47 -10.62
CA GLN A 121 7.59 10.17 -10.56
C GLN A 121 7.63 11.44 -9.69
N GLU A 122 8.41 11.47 -8.62
CA GLU A 122 8.62 12.69 -7.82
C GLU A 122 9.22 13.84 -8.63
N LYS A 123 9.89 13.54 -9.75
CA LYS A 123 10.39 14.54 -10.71
C LYS A 123 9.34 15.01 -11.72
N GLY A 124 8.09 14.56 -11.61
CA GLY A 124 6.97 14.92 -12.49
C GLY A 124 6.89 14.10 -13.78
N VAL A 125 7.56 12.95 -13.86
CA VAL A 125 7.50 12.07 -15.03
C VAL A 125 6.27 11.19 -14.98
N LYS A 126 5.29 11.43 -15.87
CA LYS A 126 4.06 10.63 -15.94
C LYS A 126 4.38 9.13 -16.06
N LEU A 127 3.91 8.35 -15.08
CA LEU A 127 4.07 6.91 -15.07
C LEU A 127 3.25 6.26 -16.19
N PRO A 128 3.85 5.35 -16.98
CA PRO A 128 3.12 4.65 -18.02
C PRO A 128 2.21 3.57 -17.40
N PRO A 129 1.11 3.17 -18.08
CA PRO A 129 0.10 2.26 -17.52
C PRO A 129 0.66 0.91 -17.04
N GLU A 130 1.72 0.41 -17.65
CA GLU A 130 2.38 -0.87 -17.31
C GLU A 130 2.97 -0.86 -15.89
N VAL A 131 3.31 0.31 -15.36
CA VAL A 131 3.75 0.45 -13.96
C VAL A 131 2.61 0.10 -13.01
N TYR A 132 1.39 0.53 -13.32
CA TYR A 132 0.22 0.23 -12.51
C TYR A 132 -0.07 -1.26 -12.49
N ASP A 133 -0.07 -1.91 -13.66
CA ASP A 133 -0.33 -3.35 -13.77
C ASP A 133 0.74 -4.16 -13.03
N SER A 134 2.01 -3.75 -13.14
CA SER A 134 3.12 -4.34 -12.39
C SER A 134 2.97 -4.15 -10.88
N ALA A 135 2.52 -2.97 -10.43
CA ALA A 135 2.29 -2.70 -9.02
C ALA A 135 1.09 -3.51 -8.47
N CYS A 136 0.00 -3.64 -9.22
CA CYS A 136 -1.13 -4.50 -8.84
C CYS A 136 -0.71 -5.96 -8.64
N LYS A 137 0.11 -6.50 -9.55
CA LYS A 137 0.67 -7.87 -9.39
C LYS A 137 1.57 -7.98 -8.16
N ALA A 138 2.32 -6.94 -7.85
CA ALA A 138 3.23 -6.90 -6.70
C ALA A 138 2.52 -6.76 -5.34
N LEU A 139 1.22 -6.47 -5.30
CA LEU A 139 0.45 -6.50 -4.05
C LEU A 139 0.32 -7.91 -3.46
N SER A 140 0.47 -8.96 -4.27
CA SER A 140 0.50 -10.36 -3.81
C SER A 140 1.91 -10.94 -3.70
N ASP A 141 2.95 -10.09 -3.63
CA ASP A 141 4.33 -10.54 -3.49
C ASP A 141 4.57 -11.19 -2.11
N ASP A 142 5.42 -12.21 -2.05
CA ASP A 142 5.78 -12.89 -0.79
C ASP A 142 6.43 -11.94 0.23
N TYR A 143 7.12 -10.89 -0.25
CA TYR A 143 7.89 -9.98 0.58
C TYR A 143 7.16 -8.66 0.86
N GLN A 144 7.01 -8.36 2.16
CA GLN A 144 6.33 -7.15 2.64
C GLN A 144 6.89 -5.84 2.06
N CYS A 145 8.21 -5.76 1.80
CA CYS A 145 8.84 -4.53 1.30
C CYS A 145 8.44 -4.24 -0.15
N VAL A 146 8.21 -5.29 -0.95
CA VAL A 146 7.74 -5.16 -2.33
C VAL A 146 6.27 -4.72 -2.32
N ARG A 147 5.42 -5.36 -1.50
CA ARG A 147 4.00 -4.97 -1.35
C ARG A 147 3.84 -3.53 -0.89
N ALA A 148 4.62 -3.12 0.11
CA ALA A 148 4.65 -1.74 0.62
C ALA A 148 5.06 -0.71 -0.44
N ALA A 149 6.09 -0.99 -1.25
CA ALA A 149 6.52 -0.10 -2.33
C ALA A 149 5.46 -0.02 -3.46
N ALA A 150 4.84 -1.14 -3.79
CA ALA A 150 3.79 -1.22 -4.81
C ALA A 150 2.53 -0.43 -4.41
N LEU A 151 2.11 -0.49 -3.15
CA LEU A 151 0.98 0.27 -2.61
C LEU A 151 1.08 1.77 -2.90
N PHE A 152 2.26 2.35 -2.67
CA PHE A 152 2.48 3.77 -2.89
C PHE A 152 2.35 4.14 -4.37
N LEU A 153 2.92 3.33 -5.27
CA LEU A 153 2.80 3.57 -6.72
C LEU A 153 1.37 3.43 -7.23
N ILE A 154 0.56 2.53 -6.67
CA ILE A 154 -0.86 2.41 -7.01
C ILE A 154 -1.60 3.71 -6.70
N LYS A 155 -1.38 4.27 -5.50
CA LYS A 155 -1.97 5.54 -5.09
C LYS A 155 -1.54 6.68 -6.00
N VAL A 156 -0.25 6.83 -6.28
CA VAL A 156 0.26 7.91 -7.13
C VAL A 156 -0.20 7.78 -8.59
N ALA A 157 -0.26 6.56 -9.13
CA ALA A 157 -0.80 6.33 -10.46
C ALA A 157 -2.28 6.71 -10.57
N ALA A 158 -3.07 6.38 -9.53
CA ALA A 158 -4.49 6.74 -9.45
C ALA A 158 -4.72 8.25 -9.41
N GLU A 159 -3.89 8.99 -8.68
CA GLU A 159 -3.99 10.46 -8.63
C GLU A 159 -3.51 11.13 -9.91
N SER A 160 -2.61 10.49 -10.65
CA SER A 160 -2.06 11.03 -11.89
C SER A 160 -3.04 10.93 -13.06
N ASP A 161 -3.91 9.91 -13.08
CA ASP A 161 -4.86 9.66 -14.17
C ASP A 161 -6.16 8.99 -13.68
N PRO A 162 -6.95 9.68 -12.83
CA PRO A 162 -8.05 9.05 -12.08
C PRO A 162 -9.17 8.48 -12.95
N GLU A 163 -9.44 9.12 -14.09
CA GLU A 163 -10.52 8.77 -15.02
C GLU A 163 -10.12 7.69 -16.05
N ARG A 164 -8.85 7.27 -16.06
CA ARG A 164 -8.41 6.18 -16.95
C ARG A 164 -9.21 4.91 -16.66
N LEU A 165 -9.78 4.30 -17.69
CA LEU A 165 -10.54 3.07 -17.54
C LEU A 165 -9.61 1.85 -17.48
N VAL A 166 -9.87 0.97 -16.53
CA VAL A 166 -9.17 -0.31 -16.33
C VAL A 166 -10.19 -1.45 -16.46
N PRO A 167 -9.87 -2.52 -17.21
CA PRO A 167 -10.75 -3.67 -17.32
C PRO A 167 -10.85 -4.40 -15.98
N ILE A 168 -12.06 -4.83 -15.64
CA ILE A 168 -12.30 -5.66 -14.45
C ILE A 168 -12.03 -7.12 -14.84
N PRO A 169 -11.24 -7.88 -14.07
CA PRO A 169 -11.03 -9.31 -14.34
C PRO A 169 -12.36 -10.06 -14.47
N ASP A 170 -12.42 -10.99 -15.43
CA ASP A 170 -13.58 -11.87 -15.67
C ASP A 170 -14.90 -11.17 -16.06
N SER A 171 -14.85 -9.91 -16.49
CA SER A 171 -16.02 -9.21 -17.05
C SER A 171 -15.63 -8.27 -18.21
N ASP A 172 -16.60 -7.93 -19.06
CA ASP A 172 -16.43 -6.92 -20.12
C ASP A 172 -16.52 -5.47 -19.58
N LEU A 173 -16.69 -5.32 -18.27
CA LEU A 173 -16.87 -4.05 -17.61
C LEU A 173 -15.53 -3.36 -17.37
N HIS A 174 -15.56 -2.04 -17.38
CA HIS A 174 -14.42 -1.18 -17.11
C HIS A 174 -14.75 -0.28 -15.93
N MET A 175 -13.76 -0.04 -15.07
CA MET A 175 -13.88 0.87 -13.94
C MET A 175 -12.82 1.97 -13.98
N ARG A 176 -13.10 3.10 -13.34
CA ARG A 176 -12.14 4.20 -13.22
C ARG A 176 -10.91 3.75 -12.44
N LEU A 177 -9.74 4.24 -12.83
CA LEU A 177 -8.47 3.87 -12.21
C LEU A 177 -8.47 4.20 -10.72
N VAL A 178 -9.02 5.34 -10.33
CA VAL A 178 -9.12 5.74 -8.93
C VAL A 178 -9.94 4.77 -8.10
N ASP A 179 -11.07 4.30 -8.64
CA ASP A 179 -11.97 3.35 -7.97
C ASP A 179 -11.33 1.94 -7.92
N HIS A 180 -10.65 1.51 -8.99
CA HIS A 180 -9.90 0.26 -9.00
C HIS A 180 -8.74 0.27 -8.00
N ALA A 181 -7.94 1.33 -8.00
CA ALA A 181 -6.81 1.51 -7.10
C ALA A 181 -7.26 1.54 -5.64
N PHE A 182 -8.35 2.24 -5.35
CA PHE A 182 -8.96 2.26 -4.02
C PHE A 182 -9.36 0.84 -3.58
N SER A 183 -10.04 0.09 -4.45
CA SER A 183 -10.41 -1.31 -4.19
C SER A 183 -9.19 -2.21 -3.92
N GLN A 184 -8.12 -2.04 -4.69
CA GLN A 184 -6.87 -2.77 -4.47
C GLN A 184 -6.25 -2.45 -3.11
N ILE A 185 -6.21 -1.18 -2.70
CA ILE A 185 -5.69 -0.77 -1.40
C ILE A 185 -6.59 -1.30 -0.27
N CYS A 186 -7.91 -1.30 -0.43
CA CYS A 186 -8.85 -1.87 0.53
C CYS A 186 -8.57 -3.35 0.82
N ASN A 187 -8.21 -4.14 -0.20
CA ASN A 187 -7.84 -5.55 -0.01
C ASN A 187 -6.61 -5.70 0.89
N VAL A 188 -5.64 -4.79 0.75
CA VAL A 188 -4.34 -4.83 1.44
C VAL A 188 -4.45 -4.39 2.90
N VAL A 189 -5.57 -3.79 3.33
CA VAL A 189 -5.84 -3.55 4.76
C VAL A 189 -5.87 -4.86 5.55
N ASN A 190 -6.10 -6.00 4.91
CA ASN A 190 -6.06 -7.33 5.52
C ASN A 190 -4.70 -8.07 5.31
N ASP A 191 -3.63 -7.36 4.98
CA ASP A 191 -2.31 -7.96 4.78
C ASP A 191 -1.78 -8.65 6.04
N ILE A 192 -1.01 -9.72 5.86
CA ILE A 192 -0.37 -10.44 6.98
C ILE A 192 0.59 -9.56 7.79
N ASN A 193 1.17 -8.53 7.17
CA ASN A 193 2.14 -7.66 7.81
C ASN A 193 1.49 -6.36 8.30
N VAL A 194 1.63 -6.11 9.60
CA VAL A 194 1.11 -4.89 10.25
C VAL A 194 1.53 -3.60 9.57
N ARG A 195 2.79 -3.47 9.12
CA ARG A 195 3.27 -2.22 8.50
C ARG A 195 2.59 -1.97 7.14
N VAL A 196 2.34 -3.04 6.39
CA VAL A 196 1.63 -2.97 5.11
C VAL A 196 0.17 -2.58 5.34
N ARG A 197 -0.48 -3.16 6.36
CA ARG A 197 -1.85 -2.76 6.78
C ARG A 197 -1.94 -1.30 7.20
N THR A 198 -1.03 -0.83 8.06
CA THR A 198 -0.97 0.57 8.51
C THR A 198 -0.78 1.51 7.33
N GLN A 199 0.13 1.17 6.40
CA GLN A 199 0.34 1.97 5.19
C GLN A 199 -0.90 1.97 4.29
N ALA A 200 -1.56 0.82 4.09
CA ALA A 200 -2.77 0.74 3.29
C ALA A 200 -3.89 1.61 3.88
N ALA A 201 -4.15 1.50 5.19
CA ALA A 201 -5.14 2.32 5.88
C ALA A 201 -4.85 3.82 5.74
N SER A 202 -3.59 4.23 5.96
CA SER A 202 -3.18 5.63 5.77
C SER A 202 -3.40 6.12 4.33
N LEU A 203 -3.08 5.28 3.33
CA LEU A 203 -3.28 5.64 1.93
C LEU A 203 -4.76 5.79 1.57
N LEU A 204 -5.66 4.94 2.10
CA LEU A 204 -7.11 5.05 1.87
C LEU A 204 -7.65 6.43 2.27
N GLY A 205 -7.20 6.97 3.40
CA GLY A 205 -7.59 8.30 3.87
C GLY A 205 -7.10 9.45 3.00
N SER A 206 -5.97 9.25 2.32
CA SER A 206 -5.31 10.28 1.51
C SER A 206 -5.85 10.38 0.08
N MET A 207 -6.60 9.36 -0.39
CA MET A 207 -7.13 9.33 -1.74
C MET A 207 -8.38 10.20 -1.87
N ALA A 208 -8.53 10.84 -3.04
CA ALA A 208 -9.66 11.71 -3.36
C ALA A 208 -10.28 11.33 -4.72
N GLY A 209 -11.51 11.79 -4.98
CA GLY A 209 -12.22 11.54 -6.25
C GLY A 209 -12.83 10.14 -6.39
N ILE A 210 -12.85 9.37 -5.30
CA ILE A 210 -13.43 8.03 -5.24
C ILE A 210 -14.96 8.13 -5.32
N SER A 211 -15.56 7.22 -6.06
CA SER A 211 -17.01 7.06 -6.13
C SER A 211 -17.60 6.77 -4.75
N GLU A 212 -18.67 7.48 -4.39
CA GLU A 212 -19.31 7.32 -3.09
C GLU A 212 -19.72 5.86 -2.78
N LYS A 213 -20.16 5.11 -3.81
CA LYS A 213 -20.50 3.68 -3.67
C LYS A 213 -19.34 2.85 -3.10
N PHE A 214 -18.12 3.10 -3.55
CA PHE A 214 -16.93 2.39 -3.07
C PHE A 214 -16.54 2.83 -1.65
N LEU A 215 -16.72 4.12 -1.31
CA LEU A 215 -16.52 4.60 0.06
C LEU A 215 -17.47 3.89 1.02
N GLN A 216 -18.78 3.87 0.72
CA GLN A 216 -19.79 3.25 1.57
C GLN A 216 -19.53 1.75 1.79
N GLN A 217 -19.02 1.05 0.77
CA GLN A 217 -18.65 -0.38 0.90
C GLN A 217 -17.56 -0.64 1.91
N THR A 218 -16.63 0.30 2.14
CA THR A 218 -15.59 0.12 3.17
C THR A 218 -16.16 0.06 4.58
N LEU A 219 -17.40 0.54 4.78
CA LEU A 219 -18.16 0.50 6.03
C LEU A 219 -19.18 -0.66 6.08
N ASP A 220 -19.45 -1.34 4.97
CA ASP A 220 -20.46 -2.41 4.94
C ASP A 220 -19.90 -3.74 5.48
N LYS A 221 -20.22 -4.02 6.75
CA LYS A 221 -19.90 -5.31 7.40
C LYS A 221 -20.80 -6.45 6.92
N LYS A 222 -21.98 -6.16 6.36
CA LYS A 222 -23.04 -7.13 6.03
C LYS A 222 -22.88 -7.81 4.68
N LEU A 223 -22.33 -7.14 3.65
CA LEU A 223 -22.05 -7.76 2.35
C LEU A 223 -21.21 -9.04 2.51
N MET A 224 -20.21 -9.03 3.40
CA MET A 224 -19.34 -10.17 3.70
C MET A 224 -20.06 -11.34 4.38
N SER A 225 -21.00 -11.06 5.30
CA SER A 225 -21.83 -12.10 5.93
C SER A 225 -22.75 -12.80 4.91
N ASN A 226 -23.13 -12.08 3.85
CA ASN A 226 -23.98 -12.58 2.78
C ASN A 226 -23.21 -13.33 1.68
N MET A 227 -21.92 -13.06 1.51
CA MET A 227 -21.02 -13.70 0.55
C MET A 227 -20.17 -14.85 1.11
N ARG A 228 -20.12 -15.05 2.44
CA ARG A 228 -19.54 -16.26 3.04
C ARG A 228 -20.29 -17.47 2.48
N ARG A 229 -19.66 -18.24 1.58
CA ARG A 229 -20.23 -19.40 0.86
C ARG A 229 -21.12 -20.22 1.79
N LYS A 230 -22.44 -20.00 1.74
CA LYS A 230 -23.39 -20.88 2.40
C LYS A 230 -23.35 -22.18 1.61
N ARG A 231 -23.01 -23.29 2.27
CA ARG A 231 -23.09 -24.64 1.66
C ARG A 231 -24.40 -24.76 0.90
N SER A 232 -24.34 -25.28 -0.31
CA SER A 232 -25.54 -25.42 -1.16
C SER A 232 -26.60 -26.21 -0.40
N ALA A 233 -27.89 -26.04 -0.73
CA ALA A 233 -28.96 -26.82 -0.10
C ALA A 233 -28.67 -28.34 -0.17
N HIS A 234 -28.03 -28.77 -1.26
CA HIS A 234 -27.56 -30.13 -1.46
C HIS A 234 -26.39 -30.52 -0.54
N GLU A 235 -25.36 -29.68 -0.38
CA GLU A 235 -24.26 -29.91 0.57
C GLU A 235 -24.73 -29.92 2.03
N ARG A 236 -25.73 -29.08 2.38
CA ARG A 236 -26.34 -29.05 3.71
C ARG A 236 -27.19 -30.30 3.98
N ALA A 237 -27.96 -30.74 2.99
CA ALA A 237 -28.73 -31.97 3.07
C ALA A 237 -27.82 -33.19 3.20
N LEU A 238 -26.74 -33.25 2.41
CA LEU A 238 -25.74 -34.33 2.51
C LEU A 238 -25.05 -34.35 3.87
N ALA A 239 -24.67 -33.18 4.42
CA ALA A 239 -24.05 -33.09 5.74
C ALA A 239 -25.01 -33.47 6.88
N MET A 240 -26.30 -33.19 6.74
CA MET A 240 -27.34 -33.57 7.71
C MET A 240 -27.64 -35.07 7.64
N VAL A 241 -27.65 -35.65 6.44
CA VAL A 241 -27.79 -37.10 6.24
C VAL A 241 -26.55 -37.84 6.73
N SER A 242 -25.34 -37.30 6.53
CA SER A 242 -24.09 -37.93 6.97
C SER A 242 -23.84 -37.81 8.47
N SER A 243 -24.33 -36.75 9.14
CA SER A 243 -24.13 -36.56 10.58
C SER A 243 -25.18 -37.28 11.44
N GLY A 244 -26.31 -37.70 10.86
CA GLY A 244 -27.40 -38.38 11.59
C GLY A 244 -28.10 -37.51 12.64
N GLU A 245 -27.78 -36.22 12.70
CA GLU A 245 -28.33 -35.28 13.69
C GLU A 245 -29.67 -34.72 13.22
N TRP A 246 -30.73 -35.05 13.96
CA TRP A 246 -32.07 -34.49 13.71
C TRP A 246 -32.12 -33.01 14.09
N SER A 247 -32.73 -32.19 13.23
CA SER A 247 -32.77 -30.73 13.34
C SER A 247 -33.51 -30.24 14.61
N SER A 248 -32.80 -29.54 15.50
CA SER A 248 -33.32 -29.00 16.78
C SER A 248 -34.07 -27.64 16.64
N GLY A 249 -34.63 -27.31 15.47
CA GLY A 249 -35.51 -26.13 15.30
C GLY A 249 -34.86 -24.73 15.46
N LYS A 250 -33.60 -24.62 15.89
CA LYS A 250 -32.86 -23.35 16.09
C LYS A 250 -32.34 -22.68 14.81
N ARG A 251 -32.65 -23.20 13.62
CA ARG A 251 -32.05 -22.77 12.33
C ARG A 251 -32.94 -21.89 11.43
N TRP A 252 -34.16 -21.56 11.84
CA TRP A 252 -35.06 -20.74 11.02
C TRP A 252 -34.58 -19.30 10.75
N ALA A 253 -33.67 -18.77 11.57
CA ALA A 253 -33.10 -17.44 11.36
C ALA A 253 -32.20 -17.35 10.10
N ASP A 254 -31.78 -18.48 9.52
CA ASP A 254 -30.92 -18.51 8.32
C ASP A 254 -31.67 -18.31 6.99
N ASP A 255 -33.01 -18.42 7.02
CA ASP A 255 -33.92 -18.38 5.85
C ASP A 255 -34.61 -17.01 5.64
N ALA A 256 -34.20 -15.96 6.36
CA ALA A 256 -34.75 -14.62 6.18
C ALA A 256 -34.44 -14.07 4.76
N PRO A 257 -35.41 -13.41 4.08
CA PRO A 257 -35.19 -12.82 2.76
C PRO A 257 -34.08 -11.76 2.85
N LYS A 258 -33.00 -11.96 2.09
CA LYS A 258 -31.91 -10.98 2.00
C LYS A 258 -32.29 -9.86 1.04
N GLU A 259 -31.82 -8.64 1.32
CA GLU A 259 -31.92 -7.50 0.40
C GLU A 259 -31.42 -7.90 -0.99
N HIS A 260 -32.19 -7.54 -2.01
CA HIS A 260 -31.91 -7.85 -3.40
C HIS A 260 -30.79 -6.93 -3.90
N VAL A 261 -29.54 -7.30 -3.66
CA VAL A 261 -28.38 -6.62 -4.24
C VAL A 261 -28.29 -7.02 -5.72
N GLU A 262 -28.34 -6.04 -6.62
CA GLU A 262 -28.26 -6.30 -8.06
C GLU A 262 -26.92 -6.96 -8.42
N ALA A 263 -26.97 -8.12 -9.08
CA ALA A 263 -25.79 -8.94 -9.39
C ALA A 263 -24.72 -8.19 -10.21
N ASP A 264 -25.11 -7.23 -11.04
CA ASP A 264 -24.19 -6.40 -11.82
C ASP A 264 -23.36 -5.46 -10.94
N SER A 265 -23.92 -5.00 -9.82
CA SER A 265 -23.16 -4.24 -8.83
C SER A 265 -22.12 -5.14 -8.15
N LEU A 266 -22.49 -6.39 -7.83
CA LEU A 266 -21.60 -7.35 -7.18
C LEU A 266 -20.43 -7.82 -8.07
N SER A 267 -20.60 -7.87 -9.39
CA SER A 267 -19.52 -8.21 -10.32
C SER A 267 -18.44 -7.13 -10.44
N ILE A 268 -18.79 -5.87 -10.17
CA ILE A 268 -17.86 -4.73 -10.21
C ILE A 268 -17.09 -4.59 -8.88
N ILE A 269 -17.68 -5.08 -7.80
CA ILE A 269 -17.18 -4.88 -6.43
C ILE A 269 -16.31 -6.07 -6.06
N ASN A 270 -15.00 -5.85 -5.97
CA ASN A 270 -14.09 -6.87 -5.47
C ASN A 270 -14.47 -7.21 -4.02
N THR A 271 -14.81 -8.48 -3.78
CA THR A 271 -15.28 -8.96 -2.47
C THR A 271 -14.33 -8.68 -1.31
N GLY A 272 -13.03 -8.50 -1.57
CA GLY A 272 -12.05 -8.15 -0.55
C GLY A 272 -12.07 -6.67 -0.09
N SER A 273 -12.73 -5.78 -0.84
CA SER A 273 -12.73 -4.33 -0.55
C SER A 273 -13.84 -3.94 0.44
N CYS A 274 -14.82 -4.82 0.63
CA CYS A 274 -15.96 -4.58 1.51
C CYS A 274 -15.55 -4.68 2.99
N GLY A 275 -15.97 -3.71 3.80
CA GLY A 275 -15.63 -3.66 5.22
C GLY A 275 -14.17 -3.34 5.53
N ALA A 276 -13.38 -2.85 4.56
CA ALA A 276 -11.95 -2.58 4.77
C ALA A 276 -11.67 -1.60 5.92
N ASN A 277 -12.43 -0.51 6.04
CA ASN A 277 -12.29 0.44 7.15
C ASN A 277 -12.74 -0.19 8.47
N VAL A 278 -13.78 -1.02 8.46
CA VAL A 278 -14.24 -1.77 9.65
C VAL A 278 -13.16 -2.72 10.13
N HIS A 279 -12.52 -3.50 9.23
CA HIS A 279 -11.41 -4.37 9.60
C HIS A 279 -10.22 -3.60 10.15
N GLY A 280 -9.91 -2.42 9.58
CA GLY A 280 -8.86 -1.54 10.09
C GLY A 280 -9.14 -1.05 11.52
N LEU A 281 -10.40 -0.75 11.85
CA LEU A 281 -10.83 -0.38 13.22
C LEU A 281 -10.79 -1.58 14.18
N GLU A 282 -11.13 -2.78 13.71
CA GLU A 282 -11.15 -4.02 14.50
C GLU A 282 -9.78 -4.74 14.57
N ASP A 283 -8.71 -4.10 14.07
CA ASP A 283 -7.39 -4.72 13.95
C ASP A 283 -6.80 -5.09 15.32
N GLU A 284 -5.84 -6.02 15.36
CA GLU A 284 -5.16 -6.38 16.61
C GLU A 284 -4.14 -5.32 17.06
N PHE A 285 -3.67 -4.47 16.15
CA PHE A 285 -2.60 -3.52 16.39
C PHE A 285 -3.09 -2.08 16.44
N LEU A 286 -2.72 -1.37 17.50
CA LEU A 286 -2.96 0.06 17.72
C LEU A 286 -2.63 0.92 16.49
N GLU A 287 -1.48 0.69 15.86
CA GLU A 287 -1.01 1.47 14.71
C GLU A 287 -1.99 1.42 13.54
N VAL A 288 -2.61 0.25 13.29
CA VAL A 288 -3.59 0.07 12.22
C VAL A 288 -4.91 0.71 12.60
N ARG A 289 -5.39 0.53 13.84
CA ARG A 289 -6.63 1.18 14.35
C ARG A 289 -6.56 2.70 14.24
N ASN A 290 -5.44 3.29 14.66
CA ASN A 290 -5.21 4.73 14.54
C ASN A 290 -5.16 5.20 13.08
N ALA A 291 -4.48 4.46 12.19
CA ALA A 291 -4.45 4.78 10.77
C ALA A 291 -5.83 4.68 10.10
N ALA A 292 -6.66 3.72 10.51
CA ALA A 292 -8.05 3.58 10.05
C ALA A 292 -8.93 4.73 10.55
N LEU A 293 -8.78 5.15 11.81
CA LEU A 293 -9.46 6.34 12.35
C LEU A 293 -9.08 7.62 11.57
N ASP A 294 -7.80 7.81 11.27
CA ASP A 294 -7.32 8.92 10.43
C ASP A 294 -7.89 8.86 9.01
N ALA A 295 -8.01 7.66 8.45
CA ALA A 295 -8.60 7.46 7.14
C ALA A 295 -10.09 7.82 7.11
N ILE A 296 -10.86 7.32 8.06
CA ILE A 296 -12.29 7.64 8.20
C ILE A 296 -12.47 9.14 8.39
N CYS A 297 -11.68 9.78 9.24
CA CYS A 297 -11.73 11.23 9.45
C CYS A 297 -11.55 12.00 8.13
N SER A 298 -10.50 11.67 7.38
CA SER A 298 -10.15 12.34 6.12
C SER A 298 -11.24 12.15 5.05
N LEU A 299 -11.81 10.95 4.96
CA LEU A 299 -12.91 10.64 4.04
C LEU A 299 -14.23 11.32 4.46
N ALA A 300 -14.53 11.34 5.75
CA ALA A 300 -15.74 11.94 6.31
C ALA A 300 -15.78 13.46 6.18
N LEU A 301 -14.65 14.14 6.32
CA LEU A 301 -14.54 15.59 6.11
C LEU A 301 -14.93 16.01 4.68
N ASN A 302 -14.71 15.13 3.70
CA ASN A 302 -15.02 15.37 2.30
C ASN A 302 -16.41 14.85 1.88
N ASN A 303 -17.03 13.98 2.67
CA ASN A 303 -18.30 13.35 2.35
C ASN A 303 -19.20 13.22 3.59
N ALA A 304 -20.21 14.08 3.69
CA ALA A 304 -21.14 14.11 4.82
C ALA A 304 -22.00 12.84 4.93
N GLN A 305 -22.36 12.21 3.80
CA GLN A 305 -23.13 10.96 3.82
C GLN A 305 -22.28 9.81 4.37
N PHE A 306 -21.01 9.72 3.98
CA PHE A 306 -20.05 8.79 4.56
C PHE A 306 -19.81 9.09 6.05
N ALA A 307 -19.69 10.37 6.44
CA ALA A 307 -19.53 10.78 7.84
C ALA A 307 -20.67 10.23 8.73
N ASN A 308 -21.92 10.39 8.30
CA ASN A 308 -23.08 9.88 9.04
C ASN A 308 -23.11 8.34 9.10
N GLN A 309 -22.69 7.64 8.04
CA GLN A 309 -22.60 6.17 8.05
C GLN A 309 -21.45 5.64 8.92
N SER A 310 -20.35 6.39 9.04
CA SER A 310 -19.21 6.02 9.87
C SER A 310 -19.45 6.21 11.37
N LEU A 311 -20.51 6.94 11.75
CA LEU A 311 -20.74 7.39 13.11
C LEU A 311 -20.87 6.25 14.11
N ASP A 312 -21.66 5.22 13.79
CA ASP A 312 -21.88 4.09 14.70
C ASP A 312 -20.53 3.39 15.01
N PHE A 313 -19.67 3.21 14.00
CA PHE A 313 -18.33 2.65 14.19
C PHE A 313 -17.44 3.55 15.05
N LEU A 314 -17.49 4.88 14.85
CA LEU A 314 -16.69 5.83 15.64
C LEU A 314 -17.12 5.85 17.11
N VAL A 315 -18.42 5.74 17.38
CA VAL A 315 -18.96 5.66 18.75
C VAL A 315 -18.58 4.33 19.40
N ASP A 316 -18.60 3.22 18.66
CA ASP A 316 -18.09 1.92 19.14
C ASP A 316 -16.63 2.00 19.60
N MET A 317 -15.79 2.78 18.89
CA MET A 317 -14.38 2.99 19.27
C MET A 317 -14.20 3.71 20.62
N PHE A 318 -15.24 4.34 21.20
CA PHE A 318 -15.15 4.92 22.54
C PHE A 318 -15.07 3.84 23.62
N ASN A 319 -15.46 2.61 23.29
CA ASN A 319 -15.37 1.46 24.18
C ASN A 319 -14.19 0.54 23.85
N ASP A 320 -13.25 1.00 23.00
CA ASP A 320 -12.05 0.25 22.64
C ASP A 320 -11.20 -0.08 23.87
N GLU A 321 -10.49 -1.21 23.84
CA GLU A 321 -9.63 -1.66 24.94
C GLU A 321 -8.41 -0.74 25.15
N ILE A 322 -7.92 -0.09 24.10
CA ILE A 322 -6.73 0.76 24.10
C ILE A 322 -7.09 2.24 24.29
N GLU A 323 -6.58 2.86 25.35
CA GLU A 323 -6.88 4.27 25.68
C GLU A 323 -6.55 5.26 24.55
N GLU A 324 -5.42 5.05 23.88
CA GLU A 324 -5.00 5.91 22.78
C GLU A 324 -5.99 5.88 21.60
N VAL A 325 -6.53 4.70 21.26
CA VAL A 325 -7.55 4.56 20.22
C VAL A 325 -8.83 5.28 20.62
N ARG A 326 -9.27 5.13 21.88
CA ARG A 326 -10.46 5.82 22.35
C ARG A 326 -10.29 7.35 22.31
N LEU A 327 -9.14 7.87 22.72
CA LEU A 327 -8.81 9.30 22.63
C LEU A 327 -8.82 9.79 21.18
N LYS A 328 -8.24 9.00 20.27
CA LYS A 328 -8.24 9.31 18.84
C LYS A 328 -9.65 9.33 18.26
N ALA A 329 -10.52 8.39 18.66
CA ALA A 329 -11.92 8.36 18.22
C ALA A 329 -12.69 9.63 18.63
N ILE A 330 -12.47 10.12 19.85
CA ILE A 330 -13.04 11.40 20.31
C ILE A 330 -12.55 12.57 19.43
N GLN A 331 -11.25 12.62 19.14
CA GLN A 331 -10.67 13.66 18.29
C GLN A 331 -11.22 13.62 16.87
N VAL A 332 -11.42 12.43 16.30
CA VAL A 332 -12.04 12.25 14.98
C VAL A 332 -13.49 12.74 15.02
N LEU A 333 -14.28 12.32 16.02
CA LEU A 333 -15.67 12.75 16.17
C LEU A 333 -15.79 14.26 16.31
N GLN A 334 -14.89 14.89 17.07
CA GLN A 334 -14.81 16.34 17.21
C GLN A 334 -14.56 17.04 15.86
N GLN A 335 -13.65 16.50 15.03
CA GLN A 335 -13.33 17.08 13.72
C GLN A 335 -14.51 17.01 12.75
N ILE A 336 -15.23 15.87 12.74
CA ILE A 336 -16.36 15.66 11.83
C ILE A 336 -17.70 16.16 12.40
N ALA A 337 -17.71 16.73 13.60
CA ALA A 337 -18.94 17.12 14.32
C ALA A 337 -19.89 18.01 13.51
N SER A 338 -19.36 18.85 12.62
CA SER A 338 -20.16 19.72 11.76
C SER A 338 -20.83 19.00 10.58
N HIS A 339 -20.42 17.77 10.28
CA HIS A 339 -20.89 16.95 9.16
C HIS A 339 -21.83 15.82 9.57
N ILE A 340 -22.02 15.60 10.88
CA ILE A 340 -22.80 14.49 11.44
C ILE A 340 -24.05 14.97 12.18
N VAL A 341 -25.06 14.09 12.23
CA VAL A 341 -26.25 14.27 13.06
C VAL A 341 -26.29 13.15 14.09
N LEU A 342 -26.04 13.49 15.36
CA LEU A 342 -26.10 12.52 16.45
C LEU A 342 -27.54 12.12 16.77
N ARG A 343 -27.78 10.81 16.85
CA ARG A 343 -29.03 10.24 17.37
C ARG A 343 -28.96 10.13 18.90
N ALA A 344 -30.12 9.97 19.54
CA ALA A 344 -30.22 9.91 20.99
C ALA A 344 -29.45 8.70 21.60
N ASP A 345 -29.54 7.53 20.97
CA ASP A 345 -28.82 6.31 21.35
C ASP A 345 -27.30 6.53 21.33
N GLN A 346 -26.79 7.12 20.25
CA GLN A 346 -25.36 7.41 20.08
C GLN A 346 -24.84 8.41 21.12
N LEU A 347 -25.65 9.42 21.45
CA LEU A 347 -25.32 10.38 22.49
C LEU A 347 -25.28 9.73 23.88
N GLU A 348 -26.21 8.83 24.18
CA GLU A 348 -26.21 8.08 25.44
C GLU A 348 -24.97 7.20 25.60
N GLU A 349 -24.53 6.53 24.53
CA GLU A 349 -23.30 5.73 24.51
C GLU A 349 -22.05 6.59 24.76
N ILE A 350 -21.95 7.75 24.08
CA ILE A 350 -20.86 8.72 24.31
C ILE A 350 -20.85 9.18 25.78
N LEU A 351 -22.02 9.56 26.33
CA LEU A 351 -22.13 10.01 27.71
C LEU A 351 -21.81 8.90 28.71
N HIS A 352 -22.16 7.65 28.40
CA HIS A 352 -21.83 6.49 29.21
C HIS A 352 -20.31 6.25 29.25
N ALA A 353 -19.65 6.30 28.10
CA ALA A 353 -18.19 6.16 27.99
C ALA A 353 -17.49 7.24 28.83
N LEU A 354 -17.93 8.50 28.78
CA LEU A 354 -17.32 9.59 29.56
C LEU A 354 -17.51 9.45 31.08
N ARG A 355 -18.55 8.76 31.53
CA ARG A 355 -18.83 8.53 32.96
C ARG A 355 -18.05 7.36 33.56
N THR A 356 -17.50 6.47 32.73
CA THR A 356 -16.84 5.26 33.23
C THR A 356 -15.42 5.57 33.73
N PRO A 357 -15.00 5.04 34.90
CA PRO A 357 -13.71 5.34 35.50
C PRO A 357 -12.49 4.84 34.71
N ARG A 358 -12.71 4.10 33.61
CA ARG A 358 -11.69 3.73 32.62
C ARG A 358 -10.99 4.93 31.98
N TRP A 359 -11.57 6.12 32.09
CA TRP A 359 -11.03 7.38 31.59
C TRP A 359 -10.44 8.28 32.69
N THR A 360 -10.57 7.88 33.96
CA THR A 360 -10.15 8.69 35.12
C THR A 360 -8.87 8.18 35.79
N SER A 361 -8.20 7.17 35.22
CA SER A 361 -6.97 6.59 35.79
C SER A 361 -5.66 7.18 35.25
N GLY A 362 -5.73 8.25 34.46
CA GLY A 362 -4.59 9.15 34.26
C GLY A 362 -4.42 10.02 35.51
N SER A 363 -3.18 10.20 35.97
CA SER A 363 -2.82 11.08 37.09
C SER A 363 -3.59 12.40 37.09
N PRO A 364 -3.88 13.03 38.25
CA PRO A 364 -4.63 14.28 38.29
C PRO A 364 -3.81 15.40 37.65
N CYS A 365 -3.92 15.56 36.33
CA CYS A 365 -3.69 16.82 35.65
C CYS A 365 -4.84 17.73 36.09
N THR A 366 -4.62 18.42 37.20
CA THR A 366 -5.47 19.55 37.59
C THR A 366 -5.58 20.47 36.37
N PRO A 367 -6.79 20.71 35.82
CA PRO A 367 -6.95 21.81 34.91
C PRO A 367 -6.81 23.06 35.78
N SER A 368 -5.71 23.78 35.62
CA SER A 368 -5.62 25.16 36.09
C SER A 368 -6.58 25.98 35.22
N TRP A 369 -7.87 25.90 35.56
CA TRP A 369 -8.81 26.93 35.16
C TRP A 369 -8.24 28.24 35.71
N PRO A 370 -8.00 29.27 34.87
CA PRO A 370 -7.72 30.59 35.40
C PRO A 370 -8.91 30.95 36.31
N PRO A 371 -8.66 31.53 37.50
CA PRO A 371 -9.73 31.91 38.39
C PRO A 371 -10.70 32.82 37.63
N PRO A 372 -12.02 32.73 37.90
CA PRO A 372 -12.99 33.60 37.25
C PRO A 372 -12.55 35.05 37.42
N CYS A 373 -12.46 35.77 36.30
CA CYS A 373 -12.14 37.20 36.30
C CYS A 373 -13.07 37.90 37.29
N SER A 374 -12.47 38.55 38.29
CA SER A 374 -13.22 39.34 39.25
C SER A 374 -14.04 40.41 38.49
N PRO A 375 -15.29 40.69 38.89
CA PRO A 375 -16.07 41.72 38.25
C PRO A 375 -15.34 43.07 38.36
N PRO A 376 -15.42 43.93 37.33
CA PRO A 376 -14.75 45.23 37.35
C PRO A 376 -15.26 46.05 38.54
N SER A 377 -14.33 46.65 39.26
CA SER A 377 -14.61 47.62 40.32
C SER A 377 -15.47 48.76 39.78
N PRO A 378 -16.48 49.23 40.53
CA PRO A 378 -17.29 50.36 40.10
C PRO A 378 -16.43 51.60 39.91
N PRO A 379 -16.73 52.47 38.93
CA PRO A 379 -15.95 53.67 38.67
C PRO A 379 -15.96 54.57 39.91
N SER A 380 -14.78 55.03 40.33
CA SER A 380 -14.66 56.06 41.35
C SER A 380 -15.44 57.29 40.91
N ARG A 381 -16.38 57.73 41.76
CA ARG A 381 -17.09 59.00 41.58
C ARG A 381 -16.06 60.12 41.44
N ALA A 382 -15.90 60.63 40.23
CA ALA A 382 -15.31 61.94 40.01
C ALA A 382 -16.26 62.98 40.63
N VAL A 383 -15.86 63.53 41.77
CA VAL A 383 -16.47 64.73 42.34
C VAL A 383 -16.13 65.89 41.41
N CYS A 384 -17.14 66.45 40.74
CA CYS A 384 -17.00 67.71 40.03
C CYS A 384 -16.84 68.83 41.06
N PRO A 385 -15.80 69.69 40.98
CA PRO A 385 -15.77 70.91 41.76
C PRO A 385 -16.77 71.92 41.17
N VAL A 386 -17.54 72.53 42.07
CA VAL A 386 -18.50 73.63 41.81
C VAL A 386 -17.75 74.92 41.52
#